data_AF-A0A8T4TU19-F1
#
_entry.id   AF-A0A8T4TU19-F1
#
_cell.length_a   1.000
_cell.length_b   1.000
_cell.length_c   1.000
_cell.angle_alpha   90.00
_cell.angle_beta   90.00
_cell.angle_gamma   90.00
#
_symmetry.space_group_name_H-M   'P 1'
#
loop_
_entity.id
_entity.type
_entity.pdbx_description
1 polymer ?
#
loop_
_entity_poly.entity_id
_entity_poly.type
_entity_poly.pdbx_seq_one_letter_code
_entity_poly.pdbx_strand_id
1 'polypeptide(L)'
;MTILIACLSTGKGTWGHVSRVIQDGEFEKVILITNDYGKENFNKSDKTELIAIKLEQGITDLREEIFKELKSGIKTNETEIALNIASGSGKEHMALISALLKLGVGIRFIALTKEGIKEI
;
A
#
# COMPACT_ATOMS: atom_id res chain seq x y z
N MET A 1 -5.42 -15.92 3.15
CA MET A 1 -5.65 -14.48 3.33
C MET A 1 -4.42 -13.68 3.02
N THR A 2 -4.28 -13.25 1.76
CA THR A 2 -3.23 -12.31 1.36
C THR A 2 -3.84 -10.92 1.19
N ILE A 3 -3.32 -9.95 1.96
CA ILE A 3 -3.65 -8.55 1.84
C ILE A 3 -2.56 -7.86 1.03
N LEU A 4 -2.96 -7.16 -0.03
CA LEU A 4 -2.08 -6.23 -0.73
C LEU A 4 -2.12 -4.89 -0.01
N ILE A 5 -0.96 -4.35 0.34
CA ILE A 5 -0.80 -2.95 0.71
C ILE A 5 0.11 -2.31 -0.33
N ALA A 6 -0.33 -1.23 -0.96
CA ALA A 6 0.46 -0.53 -1.96
C ALA A 6 0.47 0.98 -1.74
N CYS A 7 1.62 1.60 -2.00
CA CYS A 7 1.68 3.04 -2.16
C CYS A 7 1.00 3.44 -3.48
N LEU A 8 0.23 4.51 -3.43
CA LEU A 8 -0.40 5.15 -4.58
C LEU A 8 -0.33 6.67 -4.39
N SER A 9 0.85 7.24 -4.59
CA SER A 9 1.04 8.70 -4.53
C SER A 9 0.58 9.39 -5.82
N THR A 10 0.98 10.63 -6.07
CA THR A 10 0.48 11.46 -7.19
C THR A 10 1.07 11.13 -8.57
N GLY A 11 1.96 10.14 -8.66
CA GLY A 11 2.57 9.71 -9.92
C GLY A 11 1.58 9.07 -10.88
N LYS A 12 0.99 9.84 -11.81
CA LYS A 12 0.05 9.31 -12.82
C LYS A 12 0.61 8.13 -13.63
N GLY A 13 1.93 8.06 -13.83
CA GLY A 13 2.60 6.96 -14.54
C GLY A 13 2.63 5.64 -13.76
N THR A 14 2.59 5.67 -12.43
CA THR A 14 2.65 4.46 -11.58
C THR A 14 1.27 3.92 -11.24
N TRP A 15 0.18 4.68 -11.48
CA TRP A 15 -1.19 4.23 -11.24
C TRP A 15 -1.58 3.04 -12.12
N GLY A 16 -1.15 3.04 -13.38
CA GLY A 16 -1.34 1.89 -14.27
C GLY A 16 -0.61 0.65 -13.76
N HIS A 17 0.59 0.82 -13.20
CA HIS A 17 1.35 -0.27 -12.59
C HIS A 17 0.62 -0.85 -11.38
N VAL A 18 0.19 0.00 -10.43
CA VAL A 18 -0.55 -0.43 -9.25
C VAL A 18 -1.88 -1.08 -9.64
N SER A 19 -2.60 -0.53 -10.62
CA SER A 19 -3.85 -1.10 -11.14
C SER A 19 -3.62 -2.52 -11.68
N ARG A 20 -2.55 -2.72 -12.45
CA ARG A 20 -2.18 -4.05 -12.95
C ARG A 20 -1.76 -5.01 -11.85
N VAL A 21 -1.04 -4.54 -10.82
CA VAL A 21 -0.74 -5.39 -9.65
C VAL A 21 -2.04 -5.88 -9.01
N ILE A 22 -3.04 -4.99 -8.83
CA ILE A 22 -4.33 -5.36 -8.23
C ILE A 22 -5.13 -6.35 -9.10
N GLN A 23 -5.10 -6.16 -10.42
CA GLN A 23 -5.84 -6.97 -11.40
C GLN A 23 -5.20 -8.34 -11.63
N ASP A 24 -3.88 -8.38 -11.82
CA ASP A 24 -3.13 -9.59 -12.14
C ASP A 24 -2.84 -10.45 -10.89
N GLY A 25 -3.13 -9.92 -9.69
CA GLY A 25 -2.85 -10.56 -8.41
C GLY A 25 -4.08 -11.07 -7.67
N GLU A 26 -3.91 -12.24 -7.04
CA GLU A 26 -4.93 -12.88 -6.21
C GLU A 26 -4.84 -12.37 -4.77
N PHE A 27 -5.51 -11.24 -4.51
CA PHE A 27 -5.63 -10.64 -3.17
C PHE A 27 -7.07 -10.65 -2.69
N GLU A 28 -7.27 -11.03 -1.42
CA GLU A 28 -8.57 -11.02 -0.75
C GLU A 28 -8.98 -9.59 -0.35
N LYS A 29 -8.00 -8.77 0.03
CA LYS A 29 -8.17 -7.36 0.36
C LYS A 29 -7.03 -6.53 -0.22
N VAL A 30 -7.35 -5.34 -0.71
CA VAL A 30 -6.36 -4.37 -1.18
C VAL A 30 -6.50 -3.09 -0.37
N ILE A 31 -5.39 -2.56 0.13
CA ILE A 31 -5.31 -1.28 0.81
C ILE A 31 -4.31 -0.40 0.05
N LEU A 32 -4.77 0.77 -0.38
CA LEU A 32 -3.95 1.74 -1.09
C LEU A 32 -3.70 2.95 -0.19
N ILE A 33 -2.42 3.20 0.08
CA ILE A 33 -1.96 4.37 0.83
C ILE A 33 -1.75 5.51 -0.18
N THR A 34 -2.59 6.54 -0.10
CA THR A 34 -2.69 7.63 -1.07
C THR A 34 -2.85 8.97 -0.37
N ASN A 35 -2.92 10.07 -1.11
CA ASN A 35 -3.49 11.33 -0.63
C ASN A 35 -4.96 11.49 -1.05
N ASP A 36 -5.56 12.63 -0.67
CA ASP A 36 -6.94 13.00 -1.03
C ASP A 36 -7.17 12.95 -2.55
N TYR A 37 -6.21 13.45 -3.34
CA TYR A 37 -6.30 13.41 -4.80
C TYR A 37 -6.47 11.98 -5.34
N GLY A 38 -5.63 11.04 -4.89
CA GLY A 38 -5.78 9.65 -5.31
C GLY A 38 -7.04 8.99 -4.76
N LYS A 39 -7.51 9.36 -3.56
CA LYS A 39 -8.78 8.87 -3.02
C LYS A 39 -9.99 9.30 -3.86
N GLU A 40 -9.96 10.50 -4.42
CA GLU A 40 -11.02 11.04 -5.28
C GLU A 40 -10.95 10.55 -6.73
N ASN A 41 -9.73 10.32 -7.25
CA ASN A 41 -9.52 10.13 -8.69
C ASN A 41 -9.12 8.70 -9.08
N PHE A 42 -8.69 7.86 -8.13
CA PHE A 42 -8.34 6.48 -8.44
C PHE A 42 -9.59 5.60 -8.50
N ASN A 43 -9.82 4.96 -9.66
CA ASN A 43 -10.94 4.06 -9.83
C ASN A 43 -10.66 2.73 -9.11
N LYS A 44 -11.30 2.53 -7.96
CA LYS A 44 -11.07 1.37 -7.09
C LYS A 44 -12.02 0.22 -7.40
N SER A 45 -11.58 -1.01 -7.15
CA SER A 45 -12.45 -2.19 -7.15
C SER A 45 -13.16 -2.37 -5.80
N ASP A 46 -14.16 -3.25 -5.73
CA ASP A 46 -14.93 -3.49 -4.49
C ASP A 46 -14.06 -4.00 -3.33
N LYS A 47 -12.99 -4.73 -3.63
CA LYS A 47 -12.02 -5.25 -2.64
C LYS A 47 -10.96 -4.23 -2.22
N THR A 48 -11.03 -3.00 -2.74
CA THR A 48 -10.02 -1.96 -2.55
C THR A 48 -10.48 -0.90 -1.56
N GLU A 49 -9.66 -0.68 -0.54
CA GLU A 49 -9.77 0.39 0.44
C GLU A 49 -8.70 1.46 0.13
N LEU A 50 -9.11 2.73 0.11
CA LEU A 50 -8.22 3.89 -0.10
C LEU A 50 -8.07 4.64 1.21
N ILE A 51 -6.85 4.65 1.76
CA ILE A 51 -6.49 5.39 2.96
C ILE A 51 -5.78 6.66 2.49
N ALA A 52 -6.44 7.80 2.68
CA ALA A 52 -5.84 9.11 2.41
C ALA A 52 -5.01 9.55 3.61
N ILE A 53 -3.75 9.91 3.33
CA ILE A 53 -2.78 10.43 4.29
C ILE A 53 -2.21 11.78 3.82
N LYS A 54 -1.70 12.55 4.78
CA LYS A 54 -1.08 13.85 4.53
C LYS A 54 0.41 13.74 4.18
N LEU A 55 0.71 13.58 2.89
CA LEU A 55 2.07 13.33 2.39
C LEU A 55 3.08 14.45 2.71
N GLU A 56 2.61 15.65 3.01
CA GLU A 56 3.41 16.81 3.41
C GLU A 56 3.98 16.71 4.83
N GLN A 57 3.47 15.80 5.66
CA GLN A 57 3.93 15.61 7.02
C GLN A 57 5.42 15.22 7.12
N GLY A 58 5.99 15.49 8.30
CA GLY A 58 7.26 14.92 8.71
C GLY A 58 7.16 13.39 8.78
N ILE A 59 8.28 12.71 8.53
CA ILE A 59 8.31 11.24 8.38
C ILE A 59 7.77 10.48 9.61
N THR A 60 8.01 11.02 10.83
CA THR A 60 7.53 10.42 12.07
C THR A 60 6.02 10.49 12.19
N ASP A 61 5.42 11.64 11.87
CA ASP A 61 3.97 11.84 11.92
C ASP A 61 3.29 11.01 10.84
N LEU A 62 3.86 11.00 9.63
CA LEU A 62 3.40 10.19 8.51
C LEU A 62 3.34 8.70 8.86
N ARG A 63 4.40 8.18 9.51
CA ARG A 63 4.43 6.80 10.02
C ARG A 63 3.32 6.55 11.04
N GLU A 64 3.13 7.46 12.01
CA GLU A 64 2.10 7.27 13.05
C GLU A 64 0.68 7.31 12.48
N GLU A 65 0.42 8.16 11.50
CA GLU A 65 -0.85 8.21 10.77
C GLU A 65 -1.11 6.88 10.05
N ILE A 66 -0.17 6.43 9.22
CA ILE A 66 -0.28 5.14 8.51
C ILE A 66 -0.48 3.99 9.51
N PHE A 67 0.28 3.97 10.61
CA PHE A 67 0.17 2.92 11.63
C PHE A 67 -1.24 2.87 12.25
N LYS A 68 -1.82 4.03 12.61
CA LYS A 68 -3.15 4.08 13.22
C LYS A 68 -4.23 3.59 12.28
N GLU A 69 -4.19 4.03 11.03
CA GLU A 69 -5.14 3.64 9.99
C GLU A 69 -5.05 2.12 9.69
N LEU A 70 -3.83 1.57 9.60
CA LEU A 70 -3.65 0.15 9.33
C LEU A 70 -3.99 -0.75 10.54
N LYS A 71 -3.75 -0.28 11.77
CA LYS A 71 -4.03 -1.05 12.99
C LYS A 71 -5.51 -1.37 13.15
N SER A 72 -6.40 -0.47 12.72
CA SER A 72 -7.84 -0.70 12.79
C SER A 72 -8.32 -1.69 11.72
N GLY A 73 -7.61 -1.78 10.59
CA GLY A 73 -8.00 -2.56 9.42
C GLY A 73 -7.33 -3.92 9.23
N ILE A 74 -6.30 -4.25 10.02
CA ILE A 74 -5.49 -5.48 9.88
C ILE A 74 -5.45 -6.27 11.19
N LYS A 75 -5.77 -7.57 11.12
CA LYS A 75 -5.57 -8.52 12.24
C LYS A 75 -4.13 -9.05 12.19
N THR A 76 -3.36 -8.83 13.23
CA THR A 76 -1.91 -9.08 13.25
C THR A 76 -1.50 -10.54 13.32
N ASN A 77 -2.38 -11.43 13.78
CA ASN A 77 -1.96 -12.74 14.30
C ASN A 77 -1.70 -13.79 13.21
N GLU A 78 -2.12 -13.56 11.95
CA GLU A 78 -2.02 -14.53 10.85
C GLU A 78 -1.83 -13.87 9.47
N THR A 79 -1.50 -12.57 9.43
CA THR A 79 -1.51 -11.82 8.16
C THR A 79 -0.10 -11.61 7.62
N GLU A 80 0.17 -12.21 6.47
CA GLU A 80 1.30 -11.85 5.62
C GLU A 80 0.86 -10.78 4.61
N ILE A 81 1.61 -9.67 4.55
CA ILE A 81 1.33 -8.53 3.69
C ILE A 81 2.16 -8.65 2.42
N ALA A 82 1.47 -8.66 1.28
CA ALA A 82 2.10 -8.36 0.00
C ALA A 82 2.26 -6.84 -0.12
N LEU A 83 3.49 -6.36 -0.11
CA LEU A 83 3.80 -4.93 -0.16
C LEU A 83 4.29 -4.52 -1.55
N ASN A 84 3.62 -3.55 -2.16
CA ASN A 84 4.08 -2.92 -3.39
C ASN A 84 4.40 -1.43 -3.17
N ILE A 85 5.65 -1.05 -3.46
CA ILE A 85 6.13 0.34 -3.34
C ILE A 85 6.60 0.89 -4.70
N ALA A 86 6.01 0.40 -5.80
CA ALA A 86 6.35 0.88 -7.15
C ALA A 86 5.92 2.34 -7.40
N SER A 87 4.98 2.84 -6.59
CA SER A 87 4.61 4.25 -6.53
C SER A 87 5.06 4.86 -5.22
N GLY A 88 5.17 6.19 -5.19
CA GLY A 88 5.51 6.96 -4.01
C GLY A 88 6.97 7.34 -3.90
N SER A 89 7.27 8.12 -2.87
CA SER A 89 8.62 8.62 -2.59
C SER A 89 9.34 7.78 -1.53
N GLY A 90 10.67 7.88 -1.44
CA GLY A 90 11.44 7.17 -0.41
C GLY A 90 11.01 7.52 1.02
N LYS A 91 10.49 8.74 1.25
CA LYS A 91 9.91 9.15 2.54
C LYS A 91 8.64 8.35 2.85
N GLU A 92 7.75 8.22 1.86
CA GLU A 92 6.49 7.47 1.98
C GLU A 92 6.76 5.98 2.18
N HIS A 93 7.69 5.41 1.41
CA HIS A 93 8.10 4.01 1.52
C HIS A 93 8.65 3.72 2.92
N MET A 94 9.55 4.58 3.42
CA MET A 94 10.13 4.42 4.75
C MET A 94 9.06 4.52 5.85
N ALA A 95 8.12 5.46 5.74
CA ALA A 95 7.02 5.60 6.69
C ALA A 95 6.10 4.36 6.68
N LEU A 96 5.71 3.88 5.50
CA LEU A 96 4.85 2.70 5.35
C LEU A 96 5.52 1.43 5.88
N ILE A 97 6.76 1.14 5.46
CA ILE A 97 7.51 -0.04 5.92
C ILE A 97 7.67 0.02 7.43
N SER A 98 8.05 1.18 7.99
CA SER A 98 8.20 1.35 9.43
C SER A 98 6.89 1.13 10.19
N ALA A 99 5.76 1.59 9.65
CA ALA A 99 4.43 1.35 10.23
C ALA A 99 4.06 -0.14 10.24
N LEU A 100 4.31 -0.86 9.14
CA LEU A 100 4.06 -2.30 9.04
C LEU A 100 4.95 -3.10 10.00
N LEU A 101 6.23 -2.76 10.10
CA LEU A 101 7.14 -3.36 11.09
C LEU A 101 6.65 -3.11 12.52
N LYS A 102 6.15 -1.90 12.81
CA LYS A 102 5.57 -1.56 14.12
C LYS A 102 4.28 -2.33 14.41
N LEU A 103 3.50 -2.70 13.39
CA LEU A 103 2.32 -3.58 13.55
C LEU A 103 2.72 -5.03 13.87
N GLY A 104 3.95 -5.44 13.58
CA GLY A 104 4.42 -6.80 13.80
C GLY A 104 3.88 -7.80 12.77
N VAL A 105 3.60 -7.35 11.54
CA VAL A 105 3.16 -8.21 10.44
C VAL A 105 4.34 -8.67 9.58
N GLY A 106 4.23 -9.85 8.99
CA GLY A 106 5.16 -10.31 7.96
C GLY A 106 4.95 -9.52 6.66
N ILE A 107 6.03 -9.18 5.97
CA ILE A 107 5.98 -8.43 4.71
C ILE A 107 6.79 -9.19 3.66
N ARG A 108 6.21 -9.37 2.48
CA ARG A 108 6.92 -9.76 1.27
C ARG A 108 6.77 -8.67 0.21
N PHE A 109 7.88 -8.31 -0.42
CA PHE A 109 7.85 -7.31 -1.48
C PHE A 109 7.37 -7.97 -2.76
N ILE A 110 6.43 -7.32 -3.45
CA ILE A 110 5.97 -7.77 -4.75
C ILE A 110 6.13 -6.67 -5.79
N ALA A 111 6.40 -7.09 -7.03
CA ALA A 111 6.46 -6.19 -8.17
C ALA A 111 5.83 -6.84 -9.41
N LEU A 112 5.24 -6.00 -10.26
CA LEU A 112 4.86 -6.41 -11.61
C LEU A 112 6.10 -6.39 -12.49
N THR A 113 6.41 -7.53 -13.09
CA THR A 113 7.51 -7.74 -14.03
C THR A 113 6.97 -8.11 -15.41
N LYS A 114 7.87 -8.35 -16.38
CA LYS A 114 7.47 -8.88 -17.70
C LYS A 114 6.86 -10.29 -17.61
N GLU A 115 7.16 -11.04 -16.56
CA GLU A 115 6.64 -12.39 -16.32
C GLU A 115 5.39 -12.40 -15.43
N GLY A 116 4.81 -11.23 -15.15
CA GLY A 116 3.71 -11.06 -14.19
C GLY A 116 4.20 -10.66 -12.80
N ILE A 117 3.36 -10.87 -11.80
CA ILE A 117 3.65 -10.49 -10.40
C ILE A 117 4.67 -11.47 -9.81
N LYS A 118 5.74 -10.93 -9.23
CA LYS A 118 6.80 -11.69 -8.56
C LYS A 118 7.07 -11.13 -7.17
N GLU A 119 7.44 -12.02 -6.27
CA GLU A 119 8.09 -11.67 -5.01
C GLU A 119 9.56 -11.31 -5.26
N ILE A 120 10.06 -10.28 -4.57
CA ILE A 120 11.41 -9.70 -4.76
C ILE A 120 12.21 -9.79 -3.47
#